data_AF-A0A3C0YNX4-F1
#
_entry.id   AF-A0A3C0YNX4-F1
#
_cell.length_a   1.000
_cell.length_b   1.000
_cell.length_c   1.000
_cell.angle_alpha   90.00
_cell.angle_beta   90.00
_cell.angle_gamma   90.00
#
_symmetry.space_group_name_H-M   'P 1'
#
loop_
_entity.id
_entity.type
_entity.pdbx_description
1 polymer ?
#
loop_
_entity_poly.entity_id
_entity_poly.type
_entity_poly.pdbx_seq_one_letter_code
_entity_poly.pdbx_strand_id
1 'polypeptide(L)'
;WQGHWIDAASSLRMEKDAVIILDPLNHDLIQKAYKNGNKNWIGGNCTVSLMLLALDGLFKKDLVEWVSSMTYQAASGAGAQNMRELISQMGVVYKYAKELIDDPKTSILDIDRNVSSTINSQGFPVENFGVPLAGSLIPWIDKDLNNGQSKEEWKGS
;
A
#
# COMPACT_ATOMS: atom_id res chain seq x y z
N TRP A 1 -22.77 23.43 -6.11
CA TRP A 1 -22.71 23.20 -4.65
C TRP A 1 -21.68 24.15 -4.03
N GLN A 2 -21.83 24.57 -2.77
CA GLN A 2 -21.01 25.63 -2.15
C GLN A 2 -20.13 25.15 -0.97
N GLY A 3 -20.23 23.87 -0.58
CA GLY A 3 -19.48 23.30 0.54
C GLY A 3 -18.03 22.93 0.19
N HIS A 4 -17.33 22.39 1.18
CA HIS A 4 -15.98 21.85 1.04
C HIS A 4 -16.04 20.34 0.78
N TRP A 5 -15.35 19.87 -0.26
CA TRP A 5 -15.17 18.46 -0.59
C TRP A 5 -13.88 17.97 0.07
N ILE A 6 -13.99 17.01 0.99
CA ILE A 6 -12.83 16.36 1.62
C ILE A 6 -12.88 14.89 1.24
N ASP A 7 -11.82 14.39 0.61
CA ASP A 7 -11.84 13.07 -0.02
C ASP A 7 -10.51 12.32 0.18
N ALA A 8 -10.60 11.01 0.40
CA ALA A 8 -9.44 10.12 0.45
C ALA A 8 -9.12 9.52 -0.94
N ALA A 9 -10.07 9.54 -1.87
CA ALA A 9 -9.90 9.00 -3.20
C ALA A 9 -8.85 9.78 -4.01
N SER A 10 -8.17 9.09 -4.93
CA SER A 10 -7.10 9.71 -5.73
C SER A 10 -7.60 10.61 -6.86
N SER A 11 -8.89 10.54 -7.20
CA SER A 11 -9.44 11.05 -8.47
C SER A 11 -9.19 12.54 -8.68
N LEU A 12 -9.25 13.34 -7.62
CA LEU A 12 -9.13 14.80 -7.72
C LEU A 12 -7.74 15.32 -7.34
N ARG A 13 -6.76 14.47 -7.00
CA ARG A 13 -5.46 14.90 -6.46
C ARG A 13 -4.70 15.86 -7.38
N MET A 14 -4.85 15.68 -8.69
CA MET A 14 -4.13 16.45 -9.72
C MET A 14 -4.99 17.54 -10.37
N GLU A 15 -6.24 17.72 -9.91
CA GLU A 15 -7.11 18.78 -10.42
C GLU A 15 -6.64 20.15 -9.95
N LYS A 16 -6.77 21.16 -10.83
CA LYS A 16 -6.21 22.50 -10.59
C LYS A 16 -6.86 23.24 -9.40
N ASP A 17 -8.09 22.88 -9.06
CA ASP A 17 -8.84 23.48 -7.95
C ASP A 17 -8.76 22.65 -6.65
N ALA A 18 -7.97 21.58 -6.64
CA ALA A 18 -7.75 20.70 -5.51
C ALA A 18 -6.41 20.95 -4.82
N VAL A 19 -6.39 20.70 -3.51
CA VAL A 19 -5.18 20.75 -2.68
C VAL A 19 -4.97 19.39 -2.04
N ILE A 20 -3.78 18.82 -2.20
CA ILE A 20 -3.39 17.63 -1.45
C ILE A 20 -3.11 18.05 -0.01
N ILE A 21 -3.85 17.51 0.95
CA ILE A 21 -3.77 17.92 2.35
C ILE A 21 -2.84 17.00 3.16
N LEU A 22 -1.87 17.61 3.85
CA LEU A 22 -0.98 16.97 4.83
C LEU A 22 -0.52 18.05 5.82
N ASP A 23 -1.42 18.50 6.69
CA ASP A 23 -1.29 19.75 7.43
C ASP A 23 -0.02 19.92 8.28
N PRO A 24 0.61 18.88 8.87
CA PRO A 24 1.88 19.07 9.59
C PRO A 24 3.02 19.55 8.68
N LEU A 25 2.88 19.33 7.36
CA LEU A 25 3.85 19.71 6.34
C LEU A 25 3.43 20.94 5.54
N ASN A 26 2.16 21.06 5.16
CA ASN A 26 1.71 22.06 4.20
C ASN A 26 0.57 22.96 4.71
N HIS A 27 0.49 23.19 6.03
CA HIS A 27 -0.50 24.07 6.65
C HIS A 27 -0.66 25.43 5.95
N ASP A 28 0.46 26.12 5.66
CA ASP A 28 0.44 27.45 5.05
C ASP A 28 -0.17 27.44 3.64
N LEU A 29 0.09 26.37 2.87
CA LEU A 29 -0.52 26.16 1.54
C LEU A 29 -2.03 25.99 1.68
N ILE A 30 -2.49 25.16 2.62
CA ILE A 30 -3.91 24.93 2.87
C ILE A 30 -4.61 26.25 3.27
N GLN A 31 -4.02 27.02 4.18
CA GLN A 31 -4.56 28.31 4.62
C GLN A 31 -4.65 29.32 3.46
N LYS A 32 -3.61 29.38 2.61
CA LYS A 32 -3.60 30.25 1.43
C LYS A 32 -4.67 29.85 0.42
N ALA A 33 -4.78 28.55 0.11
CA ALA A 33 -5.80 28.04 -0.81
C ALA A 33 -7.22 28.27 -0.27
N TYR A 34 -7.41 28.09 1.03
CA TYR A 34 -8.70 28.36 1.69
C TYR A 34 -9.12 29.82 1.53
N LYS A 35 -8.19 30.77 1.78
CA LYS A 35 -8.43 32.21 1.57
C LYS A 35 -8.70 32.57 0.11
N ASN A 36 -8.12 31.81 -0.83
CA ASN A 36 -8.34 31.98 -2.27
C ASN A 36 -9.63 31.31 -2.77
N GLY A 37 -10.41 30.68 -1.89
CA GLY A 37 -11.72 30.11 -2.23
C GLY A 37 -11.68 28.67 -2.75
N ASN A 38 -10.55 27.95 -2.64
CA ASN A 38 -10.52 26.52 -2.93
C ASN A 38 -11.50 25.74 -2.04
N LYS A 39 -12.06 24.67 -2.60
CA LYS A 39 -13.07 23.83 -1.93
C LYS A 39 -12.77 22.34 -1.94
N ASN A 40 -11.77 21.90 -2.70
CA ASN A 40 -11.43 20.48 -2.85
C ASN A 40 -10.15 20.16 -2.06
N TRP A 41 -10.27 19.31 -1.06
CA TRP A 41 -9.22 18.93 -0.10
C TRP A 41 -9.00 17.42 -0.15
N ILE A 42 -7.90 16.98 -0.75
CA ILE A 42 -7.74 15.58 -1.12
C ILE A 42 -6.59 14.97 -0.33
N GLY A 43 -6.83 13.86 0.35
CA GLY A 43 -5.79 13.12 1.04
C GLY A 43 -4.73 12.61 0.06
N GLY A 44 -3.46 12.69 0.45
CA GLY A 44 -2.34 12.16 -0.33
C GLY A 44 -2.40 10.63 -0.49
N ASN A 45 -1.54 10.07 -1.34
CA ASN A 45 -1.30 8.63 -1.32
C ASN A 45 -0.64 8.22 0.01
N CYS A 46 -0.92 7.01 0.50
CA CYS A 46 -0.42 6.53 1.78
C CYS A 46 1.12 6.49 1.84
N THR A 47 1.79 6.02 0.79
CA THR A 47 3.26 5.93 0.75
C THR A 47 3.90 7.32 0.81
N VAL A 48 3.40 8.26 0.00
CA VAL A 48 3.87 9.65 -0.03
C VAL A 48 3.65 10.33 1.33
N SER A 49 2.45 10.20 1.89
CA SER A 49 2.10 10.87 3.14
C SER A 49 2.93 10.36 4.32
N LEU A 50 3.11 9.04 4.43
CA LEU A 50 3.91 8.43 5.50
C LEU A 50 5.40 8.77 5.37
N MET A 51 5.95 8.73 4.15
CA MET A 51 7.33 9.11 3.89
C MET A 51 7.57 10.58 4.25
N LEU A 52 6.69 11.48 3.78
CA LEU A 52 6.80 12.89 4.05
C LEU A 52 6.69 13.22 5.54
N LEU A 53 5.77 12.57 6.28
CA LEU A 53 5.70 12.72 7.74
C LEU A 53 6.99 12.29 8.43
N ALA A 54 7.63 11.21 7.98
CA ALA A 54 8.87 10.71 8.56
C ALA A 54 10.09 11.58 8.22
N LEU A 55 10.12 12.17 7.02
CA LEU A 55 11.27 12.91 6.49
C LEU A 55 11.07 14.43 6.45
N ASP A 56 9.98 14.94 7.01
CA ASP A 56 9.56 16.35 6.96
C ASP A 56 10.70 17.34 7.23
N GLY A 57 11.49 17.08 8.28
CA GLY A 57 12.60 17.96 8.67
C GLY A 57 13.71 18.08 7.62
N LEU A 58 13.92 17.05 6.79
CA LEU A 58 14.90 17.09 5.70
C LEU A 58 14.38 17.92 4.53
N PHE A 59 13.10 17.74 4.17
CA PHE A 59 12.46 18.53 3.11
C PHE A 59 12.34 20.00 3.50
N LYS A 60 11.93 20.32 4.73
CA LYS A 60 11.83 21.71 5.24
C LYS A 60 13.16 22.46 5.24
N LYS A 61 14.27 21.74 5.35
CA LYS A 61 15.63 22.32 5.35
C LYS A 61 16.30 22.27 3.98
N ASP A 62 15.59 21.83 2.94
CA ASP A 62 16.11 21.72 1.58
C ASP A 62 17.39 20.87 1.48
N LEU A 63 17.41 19.74 2.21
CA LEU A 63 18.58 18.84 2.31
C LEU A 63 18.47 17.60 1.42
N VAL A 64 17.36 17.44 0.71
CA VAL A 64 17.06 16.24 -0.08
C VAL A 64 17.32 16.55 -1.55
N GLU A 65 18.35 15.91 -2.13
CA GLU A 65 18.60 16.01 -3.58
C GLU A 65 17.66 15.09 -4.37
N TRP A 66 17.49 13.85 -3.91
CA TRP A 66 16.59 12.85 -4.51
C TRP A 66 16.23 11.78 -3.47
N VAL A 67 15.16 11.03 -3.74
CA VAL A 67 14.73 9.88 -2.92
C VAL A 67 14.50 8.68 -3.82
N SER A 68 15.04 7.53 -3.43
CA SER A 68 14.64 6.22 -3.95
C SER A 68 14.01 5.43 -2.81
N SER A 69 12.83 4.84 -3.07
CA SER A 69 12.03 4.19 -2.03
C SER A 69 11.69 2.76 -2.42
N MET A 70 12.01 1.82 -1.52
CA MET A 70 11.58 0.42 -1.60
C MET A 70 10.50 0.20 -0.55
N THR A 71 9.28 -0.13 -0.98
CA THR A 71 8.11 -0.16 -0.08
C THR A 71 7.71 -1.58 0.31
N TYR A 72 7.23 -1.73 1.55
CA TYR A 72 6.63 -2.96 2.08
C TYR A 72 5.19 -2.65 2.48
N GLN A 73 4.31 -2.59 1.48
CA GLN A 73 2.94 -2.12 1.68
C GLN A 73 2.04 -3.22 2.26
N ALA A 74 1.17 -2.82 3.19
CA ALA A 74 0.23 -3.72 3.84
C ALA A 74 -1.01 -3.99 2.96
N ALA A 75 -1.64 -5.15 3.16
CA ALA A 75 -2.88 -5.55 2.47
C ALA A 75 -4.04 -4.55 2.62
N SER A 76 -4.03 -3.74 3.69
CA SER A 76 -5.04 -2.70 3.91
C SER A 76 -5.08 -1.64 2.81
N GLY A 77 -3.99 -1.44 2.07
CA GLY A 77 -3.96 -0.52 0.92
C GLY A 77 -4.85 -0.98 -0.25
N ALA A 78 -5.04 -2.29 -0.40
CA ALA A 78 -5.92 -2.86 -1.43
C ALA A 78 -7.39 -2.97 -0.96
N GLY A 79 -7.62 -3.08 0.36
CA GLY A 79 -8.95 -2.99 0.96
C GLY A 79 -9.26 -4.09 1.98
N ALA A 80 -10.46 -4.03 2.55
CA ALA A 80 -10.87 -4.92 3.64
C ALA A 80 -10.94 -6.40 3.24
N GLN A 81 -11.34 -6.70 1.99
CA GLN A 81 -11.39 -8.09 1.50
C GLN A 81 -9.98 -8.66 1.31
N ASN A 82 -9.04 -7.87 0.80
CA ASN A 82 -7.63 -8.25 0.71
C ASN A 82 -7.00 -8.57 2.08
N MET A 83 -7.35 -7.81 3.14
CA MET A 83 -6.91 -8.13 4.49
C MET A 83 -7.47 -9.47 4.98
N ARG A 84 -8.75 -9.73 4.72
CA ARG A 84 -9.39 -11.02 5.05
C ARG A 84 -8.75 -12.16 4.28
N GLU A 85 -8.46 -11.96 3.00
CA GLU A 85 -7.78 -12.93 2.15
C GLU A 85 -6.38 -13.26 2.69
N LEU A 86 -5.57 -12.27 3.07
CA LEU A 86 -4.26 -12.50 3.67
C LEU A 86 -4.34 -13.38 4.93
N ILE A 87 -5.29 -13.09 5.84
CA ILE A 87 -5.49 -13.87 7.07
C ILE A 87 -5.94 -15.30 6.73
N SER A 88 -6.86 -15.44 5.76
CA SER A 88 -7.31 -16.75 5.27
C SER A 88 -6.17 -17.57 4.67
N GLN A 89 -5.33 -16.96 3.84
CA GLN A 89 -4.13 -17.60 3.26
C GLN A 89 -3.19 -18.10 4.37
N MET A 90 -2.90 -17.27 5.39
CA MET A 90 -2.10 -17.69 6.55
C MET A 90 -2.72 -18.91 7.27
N GLY A 91 -4.04 -18.89 7.47
CA GLY A 91 -4.78 -20.00 8.08
C GLY A 91 -4.70 -21.30 7.28
N VAL A 92 -4.78 -21.22 5.94
CA VAL A 92 -4.63 -22.37 5.04
C VAL A 92 -3.23 -22.97 5.15
N VAL A 93 -2.17 -22.15 5.06
CA VAL A 93 -0.78 -22.63 5.20
C VAL A 93 -0.59 -23.35 6.53
N TYR A 94 -0.99 -22.71 7.65
CA TYR A 94 -0.86 -23.33 8.96
C TYR A 94 -1.65 -24.65 9.08
N LYS A 95 -2.89 -24.68 8.58
CA LYS A 95 -3.75 -25.88 8.63
C LYS A 95 -3.08 -27.09 7.98
N TYR A 96 -2.45 -26.93 6.81
CA TYR A 96 -1.83 -28.04 6.08
C TYR A 96 -0.45 -28.42 6.61
N ALA A 97 0.27 -27.48 7.24
CA ALA A 97 1.57 -27.74 7.84
C ALA A 97 1.50 -28.21 9.31
N LYS A 98 0.34 -28.11 9.96
CA LYS A 98 0.21 -28.31 11.42
C LYS A 98 0.79 -29.63 11.92
N GLU A 99 0.39 -30.75 11.33
CA GLU A 99 0.85 -32.08 11.77
C GLU A 99 2.37 -32.24 11.60
N LEU A 100 2.92 -31.67 10.53
CA LEU A 100 4.36 -31.67 10.26
C LEU A 100 5.13 -30.81 11.27
N ILE A 101 4.58 -29.66 11.65
CA ILE A 101 5.17 -28.74 12.64
C ILE A 101 5.10 -29.33 14.07
N ASP A 102 4.01 -30.02 14.39
CA ASP A 102 3.80 -30.60 15.73
C ASP A 102 4.72 -31.81 16.00
N ASP A 103 5.21 -32.49 14.96
CA ASP A 103 6.21 -33.57 15.11
C ASP A 103 7.65 -33.03 15.05
N PRO A 104 8.40 -33.01 16.18
CA PRO A 104 9.76 -32.48 16.24
C PRO A 104 10.77 -33.30 15.42
N LYS A 105 10.39 -34.50 14.94
CA LYS A 105 11.24 -35.33 14.08
C LYS A 105 11.08 -35.01 12.60
N THR A 106 10.06 -34.24 12.22
CA THR A 106 9.82 -33.88 10.82
C THR A 106 10.98 -33.06 10.27
N SER A 107 11.42 -33.42 9.06
CA SER A 107 12.43 -32.63 8.35
C SER A 107 11.86 -31.27 7.95
N ILE A 108 12.65 -30.22 8.16
CA ILE A 108 12.26 -28.87 7.72
C ILE A 108 12.02 -28.79 6.20
N LEU A 109 12.69 -29.64 5.41
CA LEU A 109 12.48 -29.70 3.96
C LEU A 109 11.11 -30.29 3.57
N ASP A 110 10.55 -31.17 4.41
CA ASP A 110 9.21 -31.70 4.16
C ASP A 110 8.14 -30.68 4.53
N ILE A 111 8.38 -29.87 5.58
CA ILE A 111 7.55 -28.70 5.90
C ILE A 111 7.59 -27.67 4.76
N ASP A 112 8.79 -27.31 4.28
CA ASP A 112 8.96 -26.36 3.16
C ASP A 112 8.25 -26.83 1.89
N ARG A 113 8.40 -28.12 1.53
CA ARG A 113 7.73 -28.71 0.37
C ARG A 113 6.20 -28.69 0.53
N ASN A 114 5.68 -28.94 1.73
CA ASN A 114 4.25 -28.87 2.02
C ASN A 114 3.70 -27.44 1.93
N VAL A 115 4.40 -26.46 2.52
CA VAL A 115 4.01 -25.05 2.45
C VAL A 115 4.03 -24.58 0.99
N SER A 116 5.09 -24.86 0.26
CA SER A 116 5.23 -24.50 -1.15
C SER A 116 4.14 -25.14 -2.02
N SER A 117 3.81 -26.42 -1.82
CA SER A 117 2.74 -27.08 -2.58
C SER A 117 1.36 -26.53 -2.23
N THR A 118 1.12 -26.18 -0.96
CA THR A 118 -0.12 -25.56 -0.49
C THR A 118 -0.34 -24.19 -1.12
N ILE A 119 0.68 -23.32 -1.11
CA ILE A 119 0.64 -21.97 -1.69
C ILE A 119 0.35 -22.02 -3.20
N ASN A 120 0.87 -23.02 -3.91
CA ASN A 120 0.68 -23.19 -5.36
C ASN A 120 -0.54 -24.06 -5.74
N SER A 121 -1.34 -24.47 -4.76
CA SER A 121 -2.50 -25.33 -5.02
C SER A 121 -3.67 -24.56 -5.64
N GLN A 122 -4.50 -25.24 -6.43
CA GLN A 122 -5.69 -24.63 -7.06
C GLN A 122 -6.74 -24.13 -6.04
N GLY A 123 -6.73 -24.67 -4.82
CA GLY A 123 -7.66 -24.28 -3.75
C GLY A 123 -7.16 -23.13 -2.87
N PHE A 124 -6.01 -22.54 -3.17
CA PHE A 124 -5.45 -21.44 -2.37
C PHE A 124 -6.25 -20.15 -2.60
N PRO A 125 -6.69 -19.43 -1.54
CA PRO A 125 -7.58 -18.28 -1.69
C PRO A 125 -6.82 -17.07 -2.25
N VAL A 126 -7.07 -16.75 -3.52
CA VAL A 126 -6.39 -15.66 -4.27
C VAL A 126 -7.39 -14.80 -5.06
N GLU A 127 -8.65 -14.76 -4.64
CA GLU A 127 -9.75 -14.10 -5.35
C GLU A 127 -9.52 -12.59 -5.51
N ASN A 128 -8.91 -11.95 -4.51
CA ASN A 128 -8.71 -10.50 -4.46
C ASN A 128 -7.31 -10.07 -4.92
N PHE A 129 -6.26 -10.81 -4.58
CA PHE A 129 -4.89 -10.50 -5.02
C PHE A 129 -4.53 -11.12 -6.38
N GLY A 130 -5.26 -12.14 -6.83
CA GLY A 130 -4.95 -12.93 -8.03
C GLY A 130 -3.80 -13.93 -7.85
N VAL A 131 -2.93 -13.71 -6.86
CA VAL A 131 -1.78 -14.56 -6.51
C VAL A 131 -1.57 -14.62 -4.99
N PRO A 132 -0.81 -15.60 -4.47
CA PRO A 132 -0.51 -15.68 -3.05
C PRO A 132 0.25 -14.47 -2.51
N LEU A 133 -0.16 -13.98 -1.33
CA LEU A 133 0.56 -12.98 -0.54
C LEU A 133 1.17 -13.57 0.73
N ALA A 134 0.45 -14.43 1.46
CA ALA A 134 1.01 -15.09 2.64
C ALA A 134 2.17 -16.02 2.23
N GLY A 135 3.35 -15.81 2.85
CA GLY A 135 4.58 -16.53 2.48
C GLY A 135 5.23 -16.04 1.19
N SER A 136 4.78 -14.90 0.64
CA SER A 136 5.25 -14.34 -0.63
C SER A 136 5.28 -12.80 -0.58
N LEU A 137 5.44 -12.17 -1.74
CA LEU A 137 5.28 -10.74 -1.99
C LEU A 137 4.77 -10.52 -3.42
N ILE A 138 4.18 -9.35 -3.69
CA ILE A 138 3.73 -8.94 -5.03
C ILE A 138 4.47 -7.66 -5.41
N PRO A 139 5.42 -7.70 -6.37
CA PRO A 139 6.29 -6.56 -6.69
C PRO A 139 5.64 -5.59 -7.69
N TRP A 140 4.30 -5.52 -7.73
CA TRP A 140 3.56 -4.62 -8.61
C TRP A 140 2.24 -4.21 -7.96
N ILE A 141 1.98 -2.90 -7.83
CA ILE A 141 0.76 -2.38 -7.20
C ILE A 141 0.11 -1.34 -8.12
N ASP A 142 -1.19 -1.50 -8.37
CA ASP A 142 -1.99 -0.66 -9.28
C ASP A 142 -1.58 -0.83 -10.77
N LYS A 143 -2.20 -0.06 -11.66
CA LYS A 143 -2.10 -0.20 -13.12
C LYS A 143 -0.66 -0.04 -13.64
N ASP A 144 -0.33 -0.77 -14.70
CA ASP A 144 0.86 -0.51 -15.53
C ASP A 144 0.68 0.79 -16.32
N LEU A 145 1.69 1.66 -16.31
CA LEU A 145 1.71 2.91 -17.06
C LEU A 145 2.41 2.79 -18.43
N ASN A 146 2.86 1.60 -18.81
CA ASN A 146 3.58 1.29 -20.06
C ASN A 146 4.92 2.04 -20.20
N ASN A 147 5.50 2.49 -19.09
CA ASN A 147 6.80 3.16 -19.05
C ASN A 147 7.80 2.46 -18.10
N GLY A 148 7.45 1.24 -17.65
CA GLY A 148 8.22 0.50 -16.65
C GLY A 148 7.92 0.87 -15.20
N GLN A 149 6.95 1.76 -14.95
CA GLN A 149 6.44 2.05 -13.61
C GLN A 149 4.99 1.57 -13.47
N SER A 150 4.68 1.08 -12.28
CA SER A 150 3.33 0.98 -11.78
C SER A 150 2.77 2.36 -11.41
N LYS A 151 1.44 2.49 -11.41
CA LYS A 151 0.76 3.71 -11.00
C LYS A 151 1.03 4.06 -9.52
N GLU A 152 1.33 3.07 -8.67
CA GLU A 152 1.71 3.34 -7.27
C GLU A 152 3.09 3.99 -7.17
N GLU A 153 4.07 3.56 -7.96
CA GLU A 153 5.41 4.19 -8.02
C GLU A 153 5.34 5.62 -8.58
N TRP A 154 4.54 5.83 -9.63
CA TRP A 154 4.37 7.15 -10.23
C TRP A 154 3.78 8.18 -9.27
N LYS A 155 2.93 7.78 -8.31
CA LYS A 155 2.35 8.71 -7.32
C LYS A 155 3.41 9.36 -6.41
N GLY A 156 4.57 8.73 -6.25
CA GLY A 156 5.69 9.27 -5.46
C GLY A 156 6.78 9.93 -6.31
N SER A 157 6.61 9.99 -7.62
CA SER A 157 7.53 10.62 -8.57
C SER A 157 7.25 12.11 -8.78
#